data_AF-A0A2N6NMW0-F1
#
_entry.id   AF-A0A2N6NMW0-F1
#
_cell.length_a   1.000
_cell.length_b   1.000
_cell.length_c   1.000
_cell.angle_alpha   90.00
_cell.angle_beta   90.00
_cell.angle_gamma   90.00
#
_symmetry.space_group_name_H-M   'P 1'
#
loop_
_entity.id
_entity.type
_entity.pdbx_description
1 polymer ?
#
loop_
_entity_poly.entity_id
_entity_poly.type
_entity_poly.pdbx_seq_one_letter_code
_entity_poly.pdbx_strand_id
1 'polypeptide(L)'
;MIVANTVTEVEERRREESTQMMEVIRNRMYAAQYDLDKLVMAKCNAAMRHAASLEDMREAHREYVETKIRSIEAMSDVNGLKKHNSEIVKRLEAEKAKLEEVTQVAEQARAIGKQMSKMTQDLLLENADRRTYLQDLAEGKTERDVEIEIEAERAQLELIHTSNPDILQEFERRAQDIERLRRKVEGVNAKVAEMAAAQDSLMAKFEPKLDELIAQINSAFAYNFEQISCSGEVRVHKDEDFEQWALNIMVRFRESETLQQLTAHRQSGGERAVSTIFFLMALQSLAQSPFRVVDEINQGMDPRNERMMHERMVEIACREHTSQYFLITPKLLPGLRYDPKMRILCIASGEFMPRDGGKLDFNRCLAVMRGMAAAGA
;
A
#
# COMPACT_ATOMS: atom_id res chain seq x y z
N MET A 1 -0.82 44.05 -79.68
CA MET A 1 0.09 44.58 -78.64
C MET A 1 -0.62 45.37 -77.55
N ILE A 2 -1.74 46.06 -77.80
CA ILE A 2 -2.42 46.91 -76.79
C ILE A 2 -3.19 46.10 -75.72
N VAL A 3 -3.78 44.94 -76.08
CA VAL A 3 -4.57 44.12 -75.13
C VAL A 3 -3.70 43.36 -74.11
N ALA A 4 -2.43 43.07 -74.44
CA ALA A 4 -1.52 42.36 -73.55
C ALA A 4 -1.06 43.23 -72.36
N ASN A 5 -0.81 44.53 -72.60
CA ASN A 5 -0.36 45.46 -71.55
C ASN A 5 -1.42 45.71 -70.47
N THR A 6 -2.70 45.79 -70.84
CA THR A 6 -3.79 46.03 -69.89
C THR A 6 -4.07 44.85 -68.96
N VAL A 7 -3.77 43.61 -69.40
CA VAL A 7 -3.95 42.41 -68.56
C VAL A 7 -2.84 42.31 -67.52
N THR A 8 -1.59 42.62 -67.88
CA THR A 8 -0.46 42.66 -66.94
C THR A 8 -0.63 43.73 -65.86
N GLU A 9 -1.11 44.93 -66.19
CA GLU A 9 -1.37 45.98 -65.19
C GLU A 9 -2.46 45.60 -64.17
N VAL A 10 -3.50 44.88 -64.61
CA VAL A 10 -4.57 44.39 -63.72
C VAL A 10 -4.07 43.26 -62.82
N GLU A 11 -3.21 42.38 -63.33
CA GLU A 11 -2.60 41.31 -62.53
C GLU A 11 -1.60 41.84 -61.49
N GLU A 12 -0.79 42.84 -61.83
CA GLU A 12 0.12 43.50 -60.89
C GLU A 12 -0.65 44.18 -59.76
N ARG A 13 -1.72 44.91 -60.09
CA ARG A 13 -2.56 45.57 -59.09
C ARG A 13 -3.24 44.57 -58.15
N ARG A 14 -3.69 43.43 -58.66
CA ARG A 14 -4.23 42.33 -57.82
C ARG A 14 -3.17 41.68 -56.94
N ARG A 15 -1.92 41.57 -57.40
CA ARG A 15 -0.80 41.06 -56.59
C ARG A 15 -0.47 42.03 -55.46
N GLU A 16 -0.45 43.34 -55.73
CA GLU A 16 -0.23 44.37 -54.72
C GLU A 16 -1.35 44.41 -53.68
N GLU A 17 -2.62 44.31 -54.09
CA GLU A 17 -3.75 44.20 -53.17
C GLU A 17 -3.67 42.91 -52.32
N SER A 18 -3.23 41.79 -52.92
CA SER A 18 -3.05 40.53 -52.22
C SER A 18 -1.89 40.56 -51.22
N THR A 19 -0.77 41.23 -51.54
CA THR A 19 0.36 41.38 -50.61
C THR A 19 0.02 42.31 -49.46
N GLN A 20 -0.69 43.42 -49.71
CA GLN A 20 -1.20 44.30 -48.66
C GLN A 20 -2.20 43.57 -47.74
N MET A 21 -3.11 42.77 -48.31
CA MET A 21 -4.04 41.93 -47.55
C MET A 21 -3.29 40.91 -46.67
N MET A 22 -2.27 40.25 -47.22
CA MET A 22 -1.42 39.30 -46.49
C MET A 22 -0.64 39.98 -45.34
N GLU A 23 -0.20 41.22 -45.53
CA GLU A 23 0.48 42.00 -44.49
C GLU A 23 -0.47 42.37 -43.35
N VAL A 24 -1.70 42.77 -43.66
CA VAL A 24 -2.75 43.03 -42.65
C VAL A 24 -3.10 41.76 -41.86
N ILE A 25 -3.25 40.61 -42.54
CA ILE A 25 -3.50 39.32 -41.87
C ILE A 25 -2.33 38.95 -40.95
N ARG A 26 -1.09 39.11 -41.43
CA ARG A 26 0.12 38.82 -40.64
C ARG A 26 0.20 39.69 -39.39
N ASN A 27 -0.07 40.99 -39.51
CA ASN A 27 -0.08 41.90 -38.37
C ASN A 27 -1.18 41.55 -37.35
N ARG A 28 -2.36 41.13 -37.82
CA ARG A 28 -3.43 40.63 -36.94
C ARG A 28 -3.05 39.33 -36.25
N MET A 29 -2.37 38.41 -36.95
CA MET A 29 -1.87 37.17 -36.35
C MET A 29 -0.84 37.46 -35.26
N TYR A 30 0.10 38.37 -35.49
CA TYR A 30 1.07 38.78 -34.46
C TYR A 30 0.40 39.42 -33.24
N ALA A 31 -0.60 40.27 -33.45
CA ALA A 31 -1.37 40.87 -32.35
C ALA A 31 -2.12 39.79 -31.54
N ALA A 32 -2.79 38.86 -32.21
CA ALA A 32 -3.50 37.75 -31.56
C ALA A 32 -2.54 36.82 -30.79
N GLN A 33 -1.36 36.56 -31.34
CA GLN A 33 -0.31 35.78 -30.67
C GLN A 33 0.18 36.49 -29.39
N TYR A 34 0.43 37.80 -29.47
CA TYR A 34 0.83 38.60 -28.31
C TYR A 34 -0.24 38.61 -27.20
N ASP A 35 -1.52 38.75 -27.58
CA ASP A 35 -2.62 38.69 -26.62
C ASP A 35 -2.76 37.29 -25.99
N LEU A 36 -2.55 36.22 -26.77
CA LEU A 36 -2.52 34.85 -26.26
C LEU A 36 -1.39 34.66 -25.24
N ASP A 37 -0.17 35.10 -25.56
CA ASP A 37 0.98 34.98 -24.66
C ASP A 37 0.74 35.75 -23.36
N LYS A 38 0.14 36.95 -23.44
CA LYS A 38 -0.24 37.75 -22.26
C LYS A 38 -1.25 37.02 -21.38
N LEU A 39 -2.27 36.39 -21.97
CA LEU A 39 -3.27 35.60 -21.25
C LEU A 39 -2.67 34.34 -20.61
N VAL A 40 -1.76 33.66 -21.31
CA VAL A 40 -1.04 32.50 -20.79
C VAL A 40 -0.19 32.91 -19.59
N MET A 41 0.55 34.01 -19.66
CA MET A 41 1.34 34.52 -18.53
C MET A 41 0.46 34.91 -17.35
N ALA A 42 -0.70 35.54 -17.58
CA ALA A 42 -1.65 35.85 -16.52
C ALA A 42 -2.20 34.56 -15.85
N LYS A 43 -2.52 33.53 -16.63
CA LYS A 43 -2.96 32.22 -16.15
C LYS A 43 -1.88 31.53 -15.32
N CYS A 44 -0.63 31.51 -15.81
CA CYS A 44 0.50 30.95 -15.08
C CYS A 44 0.72 31.66 -13.75
N ASN A 45 0.67 33.00 -13.73
CA ASN A 45 0.79 33.78 -12.50
C ASN A 45 -0.34 33.49 -11.51
N ALA A 46 -1.59 33.34 -12.00
CA ALA A 46 -2.72 32.98 -11.15
C ALA A 46 -2.56 31.56 -10.56
N ALA A 47 -2.10 30.59 -11.37
CA ALA A 47 -1.82 29.24 -10.92
C ALA A 47 -0.72 29.19 -9.86
N MET A 48 0.36 29.97 -10.04
CA MET A 48 1.45 30.07 -9.06
C MET A 48 0.97 30.67 -7.74
N ARG A 49 0.13 31.72 -7.76
CA ARG A 49 -0.47 32.29 -6.54
C ARG A 49 -1.39 31.29 -5.83
N HIS A 50 -2.17 30.53 -6.59
CA HIS A 50 -3.04 29.50 -6.02
C HIS A 50 -2.22 28.38 -5.37
N ALA A 51 -1.14 27.92 -6.03
CA ALA A 51 -0.23 26.93 -5.47
C ALA A 51 0.43 27.41 -4.17
N ALA A 52 0.88 28.67 -4.12
CA ALA A 52 1.43 29.26 -2.90
C ALA A 52 0.40 29.30 -1.75
N SER A 53 -0.84 29.74 -2.04
CA SER A 53 -1.91 29.77 -1.04
C SER A 53 -2.32 28.38 -0.52
N LEU A 54 -2.19 27.34 -1.35
CA LEU A 54 -2.45 25.95 -0.92
C LEU A 54 -1.37 25.47 0.07
N GLU A 55 -0.13 25.90 -0.11
CA GLU A 55 0.95 25.58 0.82
C GLU A 55 0.72 26.26 2.18
N ASP A 56 0.38 27.56 2.18
CA ASP A 56 0.03 28.29 3.41
C ASP A 56 -1.16 27.63 4.14
N MET A 57 -2.19 27.23 3.39
CA MET A 57 -3.35 26.53 3.96
C MET A 57 -2.98 25.17 4.54
N ARG A 58 -2.06 24.44 3.91
CA ARG A 58 -1.56 23.15 4.38
C ARG A 58 -0.77 23.30 5.68
N GLU A 59 0.08 24.31 5.78
CA GLU A 59 0.84 24.61 7.01
C GLU A 59 -0.10 24.99 8.16
N ALA A 60 -1.04 25.92 7.92
CA ALA A 60 -2.02 26.31 8.93
C ALA A 60 -2.90 25.12 9.39
N HIS A 61 -3.28 24.22 8.47
CA HIS A 61 -4.03 23.02 8.82
C HIS A 61 -3.21 22.04 9.65
N ARG A 62 -1.92 21.86 9.32
CA ARG A 62 -1.00 21.02 10.11
C ARG A 62 -0.86 21.54 11.54
N GLU A 63 -0.65 22.83 11.71
CA GLU A 63 -0.53 23.47 13.03
C GLU A 63 -1.83 23.35 13.84
N TYR A 64 -2.99 23.52 13.19
CA TYR A 64 -4.29 23.30 13.81
C TYR A 64 -4.46 21.87 14.33
N VAL A 65 -4.12 20.86 13.51
CA VAL A 65 -4.21 19.45 13.89
C VAL A 65 -3.27 19.13 15.04
N GLU A 66 -2.01 19.59 14.99
CA GLU A 66 -1.03 19.38 16.06
C GLU A 66 -1.49 20.00 17.39
N THR A 67 -2.03 21.22 17.35
CA THR A 67 -2.56 21.90 18.52
C THR A 67 -3.79 21.18 19.10
N LYS A 68 -4.65 20.64 18.24
CA LYS A 68 -5.80 19.83 18.67
C LYS A 68 -5.38 18.53 19.35
N ILE A 69 -4.37 17.83 18.82
CA ILE A 69 -3.83 16.62 19.44
C ILE A 69 -3.27 16.95 20.83
N ARG A 70 -2.42 17.97 20.94
CA ARG A 70 -1.88 18.42 22.24
C ARG A 70 -2.98 18.79 23.25
N SER A 71 -4.06 19.41 22.79
CA SER A 71 -5.20 19.74 23.66
C SER A 71 -5.92 18.48 24.17
N ILE A 72 -6.03 17.43 23.36
CA ILE A 72 -6.64 16.16 23.75
C ILE A 72 -5.75 15.44 24.77
N GLU A 73 -4.44 15.39 24.51
CA GLU A 73 -3.45 14.81 25.43
C GLU A 73 -3.47 15.51 26.78
N ALA A 74 -3.40 16.85 26.81
CA ALA A 74 -3.46 17.63 28.04
C ALA A 74 -4.77 17.41 28.81
N MET A 75 -5.91 17.28 28.12
CA MET A 75 -7.19 16.99 28.75
C MET A 75 -7.22 15.58 29.36
N SER A 76 -6.63 14.60 28.66
CA SER A 76 -6.49 13.23 29.15
C SER A 76 -5.62 13.17 30.40
N ASP A 77 -4.49 13.87 30.40
CA ASP A 77 -3.58 13.94 31.55
C ASP A 77 -4.25 14.55 32.78
N VAL A 78 -4.98 15.67 32.59
CA VAL A 78 -5.75 16.29 33.68
C VAL A 78 -6.80 15.33 34.24
N ASN A 79 -7.49 14.58 33.39
CA ASN A 79 -8.47 13.58 33.84
C ASN A 79 -7.80 12.41 34.57
N GLY A 80 -6.65 11.94 34.08
CA GLY A 80 -5.85 10.90 34.73
C GLY A 80 -5.35 11.33 36.12
N LEU A 81 -4.79 12.54 36.22
CA LEU A 81 -4.32 13.12 37.47
C LEU A 81 -5.46 13.34 38.47
N LYS A 82 -6.63 13.81 38.01
CA LYS A 82 -7.82 13.94 38.88
C LYS A 82 -8.26 12.60 39.45
N LYS A 83 -8.28 11.54 38.63
CA LYS A 83 -8.62 10.19 39.08
C LYS A 83 -7.60 9.69 40.11
N HIS A 84 -6.31 9.83 39.83
CA HIS A 84 -5.26 9.41 40.75
C HIS A 84 -5.30 10.17 42.08
N ASN A 85 -5.51 11.49 42.02
CA ASN A 85 -5.68 12.30 43.23
C ASN A 85 -6.88 11.84 44.05
N SER A 86 -8.02 11.52 43.41
CA SER A 86 -9.19 11.00 44.13
C SER A 86 -8.92 9.67 44.86
N GLU A 87 -8.08 8.81 44.29
CA GLU A 87 -7.65 7.55 44.94
C GLU A 87 -6.69 7.81 46.09
N ILE A 88 -5.76 8.75 45.94
CA ILE A 88 -4.84 9.18 47.01
C ILE A 88 -5.63 9.79 48.17
N VAL A 89 -6.59 10.68 47.90
CA VAL A 89 -7.44 11.29 48.94
C VAL A 89 -8.21 10.21 49.70
N LYS A 90 -8.82 9.24 49.00
CA LYS A 90 -9.52 8.12 49.65
C LYS A 90 -8.59 7.28 50.53
N ARG A 91 -7.36 7.00 50.07
CA ARG A 91 -6.36 6.28 50.88
C ARG A 91 -5.93 7.08 52.09
N LEU A 92 -5.73 8.39 51.94
CA LEU A 92 -5.36 9.27 53.04
C LEU A 92 -6.46 9.32 54.10
N GLU A 93 -7.73 9.39 53.70
CA GLU A 93 -8.87 9.34 54.61
C GLU A 93 -8.93 8.00 55.35
N ALA A 94 -8.73 6.87 54.66
CA ALA A 94 -8.71 5.55 55.28
C ALA A 94 -7.55 5.38 56.28
N GLU A 95 -6.34 5.84 55.94
CA GLU A 95 -5.19 5.78 56.84
C GLU A 95 -5.33 6.73 58.04
N LYS A 96 -5.96 7.90 57.86
CA LYS A 96 -6.31 8.78 58.99
C LYS A 96 -7.30 8.11 59.96
N ALA A 97 -8.32 7.43 59.44
CA ALA A 97 -9.28 6.71 60.27
C ALA A 97 -8.61 5.56 61.05
N LYS A 98 -7.70 4.81 60.40
CA LYS A 98 -6.89 3.78 61.08
C LYS A 98 -5.97 4.38 62.12
N LEU A 99 -5.35 5.53 61.84
CA LEU A 99 -4.48 6.20 62.81
C LEU A 99 -5.28 6.63 64.03
N GLU A 100 -6.48 7.19 63.85
CA GLU A 100 -7.38 7.53 64.96
C GLU A 100 -7.74 6.30 65.80
N GLU A 101 -8.11 5.19 65.18
CA GLU A 101 -8.38 3.92 65.85
C GLU A 101 -7.15 3.42 66.63
N VAL A 102 -5.98 3.40 66.00
CA VAL A 102 -4.72 2.97 66.63
C VAL A 102 -4.33 3.92 67.76
N THR A 103 -4.54 5.23 67.64
CA THR A 103 -4.28 6.17 68.73
C THR A 103 -5.21 5.96 69.91
N GLN A 104 -6.50 5.68 69.68
CA GLN A 104 -7.43 5.34 70.76
C GLN A 104 -7.03 4.03 71.45
N VAL A 105 -6.68 3.00 70.68
CA VAL A 105 -6.18 1.73 71.22
C VAL A 105 -4.86 1.92 71.98
N ALA A 106 -3.95 2.75 71.48
CA ALA A 106 -2.69 3.04 72.14
C ALA A 106 -2.89 3.84 73.45
N GLU A 107 -3.82 4.80 73.49
CA GLU A 107 -4.18 5.53 74.71
C GLU A 107 -4.81 4.60 75.75
N GLN A 108 -5.72 3.71 75.33
CA GLN A 108 -6.29 2.67 76.19
C GLN A 108 -5.21 1.70 76.69
N ALA A 109 -4.34 1.21 75.80
CA ALA A 109 -3.23 0.33 76.15
C ALA A 109 -2.20 1.02 77.06
N ARG A 110 -2.01 2.35 76.96
CA ARG A 110 -1.12 3.13 77.84
C ARG A 110 -1.76 3.39 79.20
N ALA A 111 -3.08 3.56 79.26
CA ALA A 111 -3.83 3.63 80.51
C ALA A 111 -3.81 2.29 81.25
N ILE A 112 -4.08 1.20 80.52
CA ILE A 112 -3.94 -0.18 81.00
C ILE A 112 -2.49 -0.47 81.37
N GLY A 113 -1.51 -0.03 80.57
CA GLY A 113 -0.08 -0.21 80.83
C GLY A 113 0.40 0.56 82.07
N LYS A 114 -0.15 1.73 82.37
CA LYS A 114 0.11 2.44 83.64
C LYS A 114 -0.53 1.73 84.83
N GLN A 115 -1.73 1.17 84.66
CA GLN A 115 -2.36 0.33 85.68
C GLN A 115 -1.56 -0.96 85.92
N MET A 116 -1.23 -1.68 84.85
CA MET A 116 -0.44 -2.91 84.85
C MET A 116 0.98 -2.66 85.31
N SER A 117 1.62 -1.54 85.01
CA SER A 117 2.97 -1.22 85.52
C SER A 117 2.96 -0.95 87.01
N LYS A 118 1.91 -0.30 87.55
CA LYS A 118 1.68 -0.23 89.00
C LYS A 118 1.48 -1.62 89.57
N MET A 119 0.60 -2.40 88.94
CA MET A 119 0.30 -3.77 89.32
C MET A 119 1.51 -4.71 89.16
N THR A 120 2.46 -4.43 88.26
CA THR A 120 3.71 -5.20 88.02
C THR A 120 4.81 -4.77 88.97
N GLN A 121 4.84 -3.51 89.40
CA GLN A 121 5.67 -3.07 90.52
C GLN A 121 5.20 -3.73 91.82
N ASP A 122 3.89 -3.85 92.01
CA ASP A 122 3.26 -4.57 93.12
C ASP A 122 3.45 -6.11 92.97
N LEU A 123 3.34 -6.66 91.74
CA LEU A 123 3.57 -8.08 91.45
C LEU A 123 5.06 -8.46 91.41
N LEU A 124 6.02 -7.56 91.19
CA LEU A 124 7.47 -7.84 91.33
C LEU A 124 7.89 -7.86 92.81
N LEU A 125 7.13 -7.18 93.66
CA LEU A 125 7.20 -7.36 95.10
C LEU A 125 6.52 -8.67 95.54
N GLU A 126 5.52 -9.18 94.80
CA GLU A 126 4.78 -10.42 95.14
C GLU A 126 5.17 -11.69 94.35
N ASN A 127 5.88 -11.62 93.20
CA ASN A 127 6.27 -12.76 92.36
C ASN A 127 7.79 -12.97 92.42
N ALA A 128 8.20 -13.57 93.53
CA ALA A 128 9.45 -14.30 93.66
C ALA A 128 9.56 -15.49 92.66
N ASP A 129 8.56 -15.72 91.82
CA ASP A 129 8.29 -17.03 91.21
C ASP A 129 8.81 -17.17 89.77
N ARG A 130 9.31 -16.08 89.16
CA ARG A 130 10.20 -16.17 87.98
C ARG A 130 11.65 -16.50 88.35
N ARG A 131 11.97 -16.46 89.64
CA ARG A 131 13.27 -16.88 90.17
C ARG A 131 13.51 -18.34 89.84
N THR A 132 12.52 -19.20 90.01
CA THR A 132 12.61 -20.64 89.79
C THR A 132 12.91 -21.00 88.33
N TYR A 133 12.24 -20.36 87.35
CA TYR A 133 12.51 -20.61 85.93
C TYR A 133 13.92 -20.15 85.49
N LEU A 134 14.39 -19.02 86.01
CA LEU A 134 15.74 -18.51 85.74
C LEU A 134 16.82 -19.28 86.51
N GLN A 135 16.47 -19.81 87.68
CA GLN A 135 17.33 -20.61 88.54
C GLN A 135 17.49 -22.03 87.97
N ASP A 136 16.43 -22.64 87.43
CA ASP A 136 16.47 -23.92 86.71
C ASP A 136 17.29 -23.83 85.41
N LEU A 137 17.22 -22.72 84.68
CA LEU A 137 18.00 -22.51 83.46
C LEU A 137 19.52 -22.32 83.74
N ALA A 138 19.85 -21.86 84.94
CA ALA A 138 21.21 -21.61 85.42
C ALA A 138 21.74 -22.73 86.35
N GLU A 139 20.92 -23.72 86.70
CA GLU A 139 21.28 -24.74 87.69
C GLU A 139 22.37 -25.67 87.16
N GLY A 140 23.47 -25.80 87.92
CA GLY A 140 24.62 -26.64 87.55
C GLY A 140 25.53 -26.05 86.46
N LYS A 141 25.25 -24.85 85.96
CA LYS A 141 26.07 -24.14 84.98
C LYS A 141 26.87 -23.03 85.65
N THR A 142 28.15 -22.93 85.34
CA THR A 142 28.93 -21.73 85.68
C THR A 142 28.59 -20.60 84.71
N GLU A 143 28.87 -19.36 85.09
CA GLU A 143 28.73 -18.18 84.20
C GLU A 143 29.36 -18.42 82.82
N ARG A 144 30.52 -19.08 82.82
CA ARG A 144 31.27 -19.47 81.62
C ARG A 144 30.56 -20.49 80.75
N ASP A 145 29.81 -21.42 81.33
CA ASP A 145 29.07 -22.44 80.58
C ASP A 145 27.87 -21.82 79.84
N VAL A 146 27.21 -20.85 80.47
CA VAL A 146 26.13 -20.09 79.84
C VAL A 146 26.68 -19.19 78.73
N GLU A 147 27.85 -18.58 78.93
CA GLU A 147 28.55 -17.81 77.90
C GLU A 147 28.94 -18.68 76.69
N ILE A 148 29.43 -19.90 76.93
CA ILE A 148 29.77 -20.86 75.87
C ILE A 148 28.52 -21.30 75.09
N GLU A 149 27.40 -21.54 75.75
CA GLU A 149 26.13 -21.88 75.06
C GLU A 149 25.62 -20.70 74.21
N ILE A 150 25.73 -19.48 74.74
CA ILE A 150 25.40 -18.26 73.98
C ILE A 150 26.34 -18.10 72.79
N GLU A 151 27.64 -18.33 72.94
CA GLU A 151 28.60 -18.27 71.85
C GLU A 151 28.37 -19.39 70.82
N ALA A 152 28.01 -20.60 71.24
CA ALA A 152 27.71 -21.72 70.36
C ALA A 152 26.47 -21.43 69.50
N GLU A 153 25.39 -20.94 70.12
CA GLU A 153 24.18 -20.53 69.40
C GLU A 153 24.43 -19.31 68.50
N ARG A 154 25.27 -18.36 68.93
CA ARG A 154 25.71 -17.24 68.07
C ARG A 154 26.52 -17.73 66.88
N ALA A 155 27.46 -18.65 67.07
CA ALA A 155 28.25 -19.24 65.99
C ALA A 155 27.38 -20.06 65.02
N GLN A 156 26.35 -20.75 65.53
CA GLN A 156 25.38 -21.48 64.72
C GLN A 156 24.49 -20.52 63.91
N LEU A 157 24.09 -19.40 64.49
CA LEU A 157 23.39 -18.33 63.77
C LEU A 157 24.29 -17.66 62.72
N GLU A 158 25.58 -17.43 63.00
CA GLU A 158 26.55 -16.88 62.05
C GLU A 158 26.84 -17.82 60.88
N LEU A 159 26.92 -19.14 61.11
CA LEU A 159 27.06 -20.16 60.05
C LEU A 159 25.85 -20.17 59.11
N ILE A 160 24.64 -20.01 59.64
CA ILE A 160 23.39 -19.89 58.85
C ILE A 160 23.30 -18.51 58.16
N HIS A 161 23.99 -17.49 58.68
CA HIS A 161 24.00 -16.12 58.18
C HIS A 161 24.75 -15.91 56.85
N THR A 162 25.31 -16.97 56.25
CA THR A 162 25.73 -16.93 54.84
C THR A 162 24.57 -17.11 53.85
N SER A 163 23.33 -17.01 54.33
CA SER A 163 22.16 -16.79 53.46
C SER A 163 22.10 -15.30 53.18
N ASN A 164 22.84 -14.83 52.17
CA ASN A 164 22.75 -13.44 51.71
C ASN A 164 21.25 -13.10 51.52
N PRO A 165 20.67 -12.16 52.30
CA PRO A 165 19.23 -11.85 52.22
C PRO A 165 18.81 -11.39 50.81
N ASP A 166 19.78 -10.94 50.01
CA ASP A 166 19.57 -10.63 48.60
C ASP A 166 19.22 -11.86 47.75
N ILE A 167 19.63 -13.08 48.12
CA ILE A 167 19.33 -14.31 47.36
C ILE A 167 17.83 -14.61 47.40
N LEU A 168 17.18 -14.41 48.56
CA LEU A 168 15.73 -14.63 48.67
C LEU A 168 14.97 -13.60 47.85
N GLN A 169 15.37 -12.32 47.93
CA GLN A 169 14.79 -11.25 47.11
C GLN A 169 15.06 -11.44 45.61
N GLU A 170 16.26 -11.90 45.23
CA GLU A 170 16.58 -12.23 43.84
C GLU A 170 15.75 -13.42 43.34
N PHE A 171 15.57 -14.45 44.15
CA PHE A 171 14.74 -15.60 43.80
C PHE A 171 13.29 -15.17 43.59
N GLU A 172 12.71 -14.41 44.52
CA GLU A 172 11.35 -13.88 44.40
C GLU A 172 11.20 -12.97 43.17
N ARG A 173 12.16 -12.07 42.93
CA ARG A 173 12.19 -11.22 41.74
C ARG A 173 12.25 -12.05 40.46
N ARG A 174 13.14 -13.05 40.40
CA ARG A 174 13.28 -13.94 39.23
C ARG A 174 12.03 -14.77 39.01
N ALA A 175 11.38 -15.26 40.07
CA ALA A 175 10.13 -16.00 39.97
C ALA A 175 9.02 -15.13 39.36
N GLN A 176 8.87 -13.89 39.84
CA GLN A 176 7.93 -12.92 39.29
C GLN A 176 8.27 -12.56 37.83
N ASP A 177 9.55 -12.40 37.49
CA ASP A 177 10.01 -12.12 36.13
C ASP A 177 9.71 -13.27 35.18
N ILE A 178 9.96 -14.53 35.60
CA ILE A 178 9.63 -15.73 34.83
C ILE A 178 8.13 -15.79 34.57
N GLU A 179 7.30 -15.56 35.58
CA GLU A 179 5.85 -15.58 35.42
C GLU A 179 5.38 -14.48 34.46
N ARG A 180 5.91 -13.26 34.61
CA ARG A 180 5.64 -12.13 33.71
C ARG A 180 6.04 -12.44 32.27
N LEU A 181 7.22 -13.03 32.05
CA LEU A 181 7.70 -13.40 30.72
C LEU A 181 6.88 -14.54 30.12
N ARG A 182 6.49 -15.54 30.91
CA ARG A 182 5.61 -16.63 30.46
C ARG A 182 4.27 -16.09 29.98
N ARG A 183 3.62 -15.20 30.75
CA ARG A 183 2.37 -14.54 30.33
C ARG A 183 2.55 -13.72 29.06
N LYS A 184 3.69 -13.05 28.89
CA LYS A 184 4.01 -12.31 27.65
C LYS A 184 4.14 -13.26 26.45
N VAL A 185 4.86 -14.38 26.58
CA VAL A 185 5.02 -15.38 25.52
C VAL A 185 3.67 -15.98 25.15
N GLU A 186 2.86 -16.35 26.14
CA GLU A 186 1.51 -16.87 25.91
C GLU A 186 0.62 -15.87 25.18
N GLY A 187 0.66 -14.58 25.58
CA GLY A 187 -0.05 -13.52 24.89
C GLY A 187 0.43 -13.27 23.46
N VAL A 188 1.73 -13.39 23.20
CA VAL A 188 2.28 -13.29 21.83
C VAL A 188 1.86 -14.49 20.98
N ASN A 189 1.94 -15.71 21.51
CA ASN A 189 1.53 -16.92 20.80
C ASN A 189 0.03 -16.90 20.46
N ALA A 190 -0.81 -16.42 21.38
CA ALA A 190 -2.23 -16.23 21.12
C ALA A 190 -2.47 -15.25 19.97
N LYS A 191 -1.73 -14.13 19.93
CA LYS A 191 -1.80 -13.17 18.82
C LYS A 191 -1.31 -13.74 17.50
N VAL A 192 -0.24 -14.54 17.50
CA VAL A 192 0.25 -15.22 16.30
C VAL A 192 -0.81 -16.18 15.76
N ALA A 193 -1.45 -16.96 16.63
CA ALA A 193 -2.54 -17.86 16.24
C ALA A 193 -3.76 -17.10 15.69
N GLU A 194 -4.12 -15.97 16.32
CA GLU A 194 -5.19 -15.10 15.84
C GLU A 194 -4.88 -14.52 14.45
N MET A 195 -3.66 -14.02 14.24
CA MET A 195 -3.22 -13.50 12.94
C MET A 195 -3.18 -14.58 11.86
N ALA A 196 -2.72 -15.79 12.17
CA ALA A 196 -2.73 -16.92 11.25
C ALA A 196 -4.16 -17.30 10.84
N ALA A 197 -5.08 -17.39 11.80
CA ALA A 197 -6.49 -17.67 11.51
C ALA A 197 -7.14 -16.55 10.66
N ALA A 198 -6.78 -15.29 10.91
CA ALA A 198 -7.24 -14.16 10.11
C ALA A 198 -6.70 -14.21 8.67
N GLN A 199 -5.43 -14.58 8.49
CA GLN A 199 -4.80 -14.80 7.19
C GLN A 199 -5.52 -15.92 6.42
N ASP A 200 -5.76 -17.07 7.05
CA ASP A 200 -6.46 -18.19 6.44
C ASP A 200 -7.89 -17.80 6.02
N SER A 201 -8.60 -17.07 6.88
CA SER A 201 -9.94 -16.56 6.57
C SER A 201 -9.95 -15.59 5.39
N LEU A 202 -8.91 -14.77 5.25
CA LEU A 202 -8.76 -13.85 4.13
C LEU A 202 -8.45 -14.60 2.84
N MET A 203 -7.52 -15.55 2.88
CA MET A 203 -7.14 -16.37 1.73
C MET A 203 -8.31 -17.22 1.22
N ALA A 204 -9.11 -17.79 2.12
CA ALA A 204 -10.33 -18.51 1.78
C ALA A 204 -11.38 -17.66 1.02
N LYS A 205 -11.34 -16.34 1.15
CA LYS A 205 -12.21 -15.41 0.40
C LYS A 205 -11.55 -14.86 -0.86
N PHE A 206 -10.23 -14.67 -0.83
CA PHE A 206 -9.46 -14.11 -1.92
C PHE A 206 -9.23 -15.11 -3.04
N GLU A 207 -8.78 -16.32 -2.71
CA GLU A 207 -8.39 -17.35 -3.68
C GLU A 207 -9.54 -17.74 -4.62
N PRO A 208 -10.79 -17.99 -4.15
CA PRO A 208 -11.88 -18.32 -5.06
C PRO A 208 -12.22 -17.20 -6.03
N LYS A 209 -12.13 -15.94 -5.60
CA LYS A 209 -12.37 -14.77 -6.46
C LYS A 209 -11.27 -14.60 -7.51
N LEU A 210 -10.02 -14.86 -7.12
CA LEU A 210 -8.90 -14.87 -8.04
C LEU A 210 -9.09 -15.98 -9.09
N ASP A 211 -9.39 -17.20 -8.65
CA ASP A 211 -9.60 -18.35 -9.54
C ASP A 211 -10.77 -18.11 -10.51
N GLU A 212 -11.88 -17.51 -10.05
CA GLU A 212 -13.01 -17.12 -10.89
C GLU A 212 -12.60 -16.10 -11.98
N LEU A 213 -11.85 -15.06 -11.59
CA LEU A 213 -11.36 -14.04 -12.52
C LEU A 213 -10.43 -14.65 -13.57
N ILE A 214 -9.48 -15.49 -13.12
CA ILE A 214 -8.54 -16.16 -14.01
C ILE A 214 -9.24 -17.17 -14.91
N ALA A 215 -10.28 -17.86 -14.46
CA ALA A 215 -11.09 -18.73 -15.31
C ALA A 215 -11.79 -17.95 -16.43
N GLN A 216 -12.30 -16.74 -16.15
CA GLN A 216 -12.87 -15.87 -17.18
C GLN A 216 -11.81 -15.43 -18.20
N ILE A 217 -10.63 -15.01 -17.74
CA ILE A 217 -9.50 -14.64 -18.61
C ILE A 217 -9.07 -15.85 -19.45
N ASN A 218 -8.93 -17.01 -18.83
CA ASN A 218 -8.50 -18.24 -19.48
C ASN A 218 -9.48 -18.67 -20.57
N SER A 219 -10.78 -18.60 -20.33
CA SER A 219 -11.78 -18.95 -21.36
C SER A 219 -11.71 -18.03 -22.57
N ALA A 220 -11.57 -16.71 -22.37
CA ALA A 220 -11.38 -15.75 -23.45
C ALA A 220 -10.04 -15.97 -24.19
N PHE A 221 -8.97 -16.25 -23.46
CA PHE A 221 -7.64 -16.51 -24.01
C PHE A 221 -7.60 -17.81 -24.84
N ALA A 222 -8.11 -18.91 -24.29
CA ALA A 222 -8.22 -20.20 -24.96
C ALA A 222 -9.07 -20.08 -26.23
N TYR A 223 -10.23 -19.42 -26.15
CA TYR A 223 -11.08 -19.15 -27.31
C TYR A 223 -10.33 -18.36 -28.41
N ASN A 224 -9.52 -17.37 -28.04
CA ASN A 224 -8.72 -16.63 -29.04
C ASN A 224 -7.64 -17.50 -29.70
N PHE A 225 -7.02 -18.42 -28.96
CA PHE A 225 -6.00 -19.34 -29.46
C PHE A 225 -6.60 -20.45 -30.35
N GLU A 226 -7.77 -20.98 -30.01
CA GLU A 226 -8.44 -22.01 -30.83
C GLU A 226 -8.76 -21.51 -32.25
N GLN A 227 -9.08 -20.23 -32.37
CA GLN A 227 -9.48 -19.60 -33.64
C GLN A 227 -8.31 -19.46 -34.62
N ILE A 228 -7.07 -19.59 -34.13
CA ILE A 228 -5.85 -19.66 -34.95
C ILE A 228 -5.30 -21.10 -35.01
N SER A 229 -6.11 -22.10 -34.67
CA SER A 229 -5.72 -23.52 -34.59
C SER A 229 -4.54 -23.78 -33.63
N CYS A 230 -4.39 -22.95 -32.61
CA CYS A 230 -3.40 -23.09 -31.55
C CYS A 230 -4.09 -23.39 -30.22
N SER A 231 -3.33 -23.60 -29.16
CA SER A 231 -3.89 -23.75 -27.81
C SER A 231 -3.17 -22.84 -26.83
N GLY A 232 -3.94 -22.21 -25.94
CA GLY A 232 -3.42 -21.32 -24.93
C GLY A 232 -4.18 -21.52 -23.62
N GLU A 233 -3.47 -21.44 -22.51
CA GLU A 233 -4.04 -21.53 -21.16
C GLU A 233 -3.38 -20.49 -20.26
N VAL A 234 -4.17 -19.81 -19.44
CA VAL A 234 -3.70 -18.94 -18.36
C VAL A 234 -4.08 -19.58 -17.05
N ARG A 235 -3.10 -19.80 -16.17
CA ARG A 235 -3.34 -20.41 -14.85
C ARG A 235 -2.54 -19.72 -13.76
N VAL A 236 -3.07 -19.77 -12.54
CA VAL A 236 -2.36 -19.31 -11.34
C VAL A 236 -1.34 -20.38 -10.93
N HIS A 237 -0.10 -19.97 -10.75
CA HIS A 237 0.92 -20.74 -10.06
C HIS A 237 0.85 -20.40 -8.57
N LYS A 238 0.42 -21.38 -7.78
CA LYS A 238 0.32 -21.30 -6.33
C LYS A 238 1.55 -22.00 -5.75
N ASP A 239 2.49 -21.22 -5.23
CA ASP A 239 3.66 -21.70 -4.52
C ASP A 239 3.38 -21.73 -2.99
N GLU A 240 4.22 -22.41 -2.22
CA GLU A 240 4.14 -22.39 -0.75
C GLU A 240 4.40 -20.98 -0.20
N ASP A 241 5.32 -20.24 -0.83
CA ASP A 241 5.54 -18.83 -0.55
C ASP A 241 4.59 -17.97 -1.39
N PHE A 242 3.73 -17.20 -0.71
CA PHE A 242 2.79 -16.30 -1.36
C PHE A 242 3.49 -15.25 -2.25
N GLU A 243 4.72 -14.83 -1.91
CA GLU A 243 5.48 -13.89 -2.74
C GLU A 243 5.89 -14.48 -4.09
N GLN A 244 5.94 -15.81 -4.21
CA GLN A 244 6.27 -16.51 -5.45
C GLN A 244 5.04 -16.85 -6.30
N TRP A 245 3.84 -16.44 -5.88
CA TRP A 245 2.64 -16.63 -6.69
C TRP A 245 2.74 -15.86 -8.01
N ALA A 246 2.40 -16.54 -9.10
CA ALA A 246 2.56 -15.99 -10.44
C ALA A 246 1.42 -16.38 -11.36
N LEU A 247 1.25 -15.63 -12.45
CA LEU A 247 0.39 -16.04 -13.56
C LEU A 247 1.25 -16.69 -14.63
N ASN A 248 0.97 -17.97 -14.89
CA ASN A 248 1.63 -18.73 -15.94
C ASN A 248 0.77 -18.71 -17.20
N ILE A 249 1.32 -18.10 -18.25
CA ILE A 249 0.76 -18.15 -19.60
C ILE A 249 1.40 -19.34 -20.31
N MET A 250 0.57 -20.31 -20.67
CA MET A 250 0.96 -21.53 -21.36
C MET A 250 0.43 -21.48 -22.79
N VAL A 251 1.27 -21.83 -23.76
CA VAL A 251 0.95 -21.75 -25.19
C VAL A 251 1.45 -22.98 -25.93
N ARG A 252 0.76 -23.31 -27.02
CA ARG A 252 1.11 -24.33 -28.00
C ARG A 252 0.76 -23.83 -29.39
N PHE A 253 1.79 -23.64 -30.22
CA PHE A 253 1.66 -23.15 -31.60
C PHE A 253 1.68 -24.26 -32.65
N ARG A 254 2.12 -25.46 -32.28
CA ARG A 254 2.23 -26.61 -33.18
C ARG A 254 1.53 -27.81 -32.57
N GLU A 255 0.80 -28.57 -33.37
CA GLU A 255 0.08 -29.76 -32.91
C GLU A 255 1.02 -30.83 -32.31
N SER A 256 2.27 -30.89 -32.77
CA SER A 256 3.29 -31.82 -32.31
C SER A 256 3.90 -31.48 -30.95
N GLU A 257 3.64 -30.29 -30.41
CA GLU A 257 4.24 -29.82 -29.16
C GLU A 257 3.25 -29.89 -28.00
N THR A 258 3.77 -29.96 -26.77
CA THR A 258 2.94 -29.87 -25.56
C THR A 258 2.72 -28.42 -25.15
N LEU A 259 1.71 -28.18 -24.31
CA LEU A 259 1.48 -26.86 -23.72
C LEU A 259 2.68 -26.45 -22.87
N GLN A 260 3.27 -25.29 -23.17
CA GLN A 260 4.51 -24.84 -22.53
C GLN A 260 4.41 -23.41 -22.07
N GLN A 261 5.11 -23.09 -20.99
CA GLN A 261 5.16 -21.74 -20.47
C GLN A 261 5.81 -20.79 -21.49
N LEU A 262 5.19 -19.62 -21.67
CA LEU A 262 5.71 -18.54 -22.49
C LEU A 262 6.99 -18.00 -21.83
N THR A 263 8.13 -18.19 -22.48
CA THR A 263 9.44 -17.78 -21.97
C THR A 263 10.22 -17.04 -23.05
N ALA A 264 11.19 -16.20 -22.66
CA ALA A 264 11.95 -15.41 -23.62
C ALA A 264 12.80 -16.25 -24.60
N HIS A 265 13.17 -17.48 -24.20
CA HIS A 265 14.17 -18.28 -24.89
C HIS A 265 13.62 -19.33 -25.86
N ARG A 266 12.33 -19.67 -25.78
CA ARG A 266 11.78 -20.83 -26.48
C ARG A 266 10.89 -20.47 -27.66
N GLN A 267 10.08 -19.43 -27.53
CA GLN A 267 9.15 -18.99 -28.58
C GLN A 267 9.79 -17.93 -29.47
N SER A 268 9.38 -17.89 -30.73
CA SER A 268 9.79 -16.84 -31.67
C SER A 268 9.28 -15.47 -31.21
N GLY A 269 9.91 -14.38 -31.68
CA GLY A 269 9.48 -13.02 -31.36
C GLY A 269 8.01 -12.76 -31.75
N GLY A 270 7.57 -13.31 -32.89
CA GLY A 270 6.19 -13.18 -33.35
C GLY A 270 5.18 -13.95 -32.50
N GLU A 271 5.48 -15.19 -32.13
CA GLU A 271 4.62 -15.99 -31.24
C GLU A 271 4.46 -15.35 -29.86
N ARG A 272 5.54 -14.74 -29.34
CA ARG A 272 5.49 -13.97 -28.11
C ARG A 272 4.56 -12.76 -28.23
N ALA A 273 4.70 -11.99 -29.31
CA ALA A 273 3.84 -10.85 -29.57
C ALA A 273 2.36 -11.26 -29.65
N VAL A 274 2.03 -12.29 -30.44
CA VAL A 274 0.65 -12.82 -30.55
C VAL A 274 0.09 -13.24 -29.19
N SER A 275 0.87 -13.99 -28.41
CA SER A 275 0.47 -14.44 -27.07
C SER A 275 0.17 -13.27 -26.14
N THR A 276 1.06 -12.29 -26.10
CA THR A 276 0.89 -11.09 -25.26
C THR A 276 -0.34 -10.29 -25.67
N ILE A 277 -0.56 -10.11 -26.97
CA ILE A 277 -1.72 -9.38 -27.49
C ILE A 277 -3.01 -10.10 -27.10
N PHE A 278 -3.10 -11.41 -27.33
CA PHE A 278 -4.30 -12.18 -26.99
C PHE A 278 -4.57 -12.21 -25.49
N PHE A 279 -3.52 -12.23 -24.66
CA PHE A 279 -3.65 -12.10 -23.22
C PHE A 279 -4.20 -10.72 -22.83
N LEU A 280 -3.66 -9.64 -23.39
CA LEU A 280 -4.16 -8.28 -23.15
C LEU A 280 -5.61 -8.12 -23.63
N MET A 281 -5.99 -8.73 -24.76
CA MET A 281 -7.36 -8.71 -25.26
C MET A 281 -8.31 -9.49 -24.33
N ALA A 282 -7.88 -10.64 -23.81
CA ALA A 282 -8.64 -11.39 -22.81
C ALA A 282 -8.85 -10.57 -21.53
N LEU A 283 -7.82 -9.90 -21.02
CA LEU A 283 -7.94 -8.98 -19.88
C LEU A 283 -8.90 -7.81 -20.16
N GLN A 284 -8.83 -7.24 -21.36
CA GLN A 284 -9.69 -6.12 -21.75
C GLN A 284 -11.18 -6.47 -21.79
N SER A 285 -11.54 -7.75 -21.97
CA SER A 285 -12.94 -8.19 -21.91
C SER A 285 -13.57 -7.98 -20.53
N LEU A 286 -12.75 -7.90 -19.48
CA LEU A 286 -13.19 -7.68 -18.10
C LEU A 286 -13.17 -6.20 -17.70
N ALA A 287 -12.37 -5.37 -18.39
CA ALA A 287 -12.21 -3.96 -18.08
C ALA A 287 -13.06 -3.09 -19.02
N GLN A 288 -14.11 -2.46 -18.50
CA GLN A 288 -14.93 -1.51 -19.24
C GLN A 288 -14.24 -0.14 -19.33
N SER A 289 -13.42 0.07 -20.36
CA SER A 289 -12.94 1.42 -20.73
C SER A 289 -13.86 2.01 -21.81
N PRO A 290 -14.20 3.31 -21.82
CA PRO A 290 -15.02 3.92 -22.88
C PRO A 290 -14.33 3.91 -24.25
N PHE A 291 -13.00 4.00 -24.30
CA PHE A 291 -12.20 3.88 -25.52
C PHE A 291 -10.86 3.18 -25.26
N ARG A 292 -10.26 2.63 -26.31
CA ARG A 292 -8.95 1.97 -26.27
C ARG A 292 -8.11 2.43 -27.46
N VAL A 293 -6.85 2.74 -27.19
CA VAL A 293 -5.87 3.11 -28.22
C VAL A 293 -4.82 2.02 -28.27
N VAL A 294 -4.57 1.52 -29.47
CA VAL A 294 -3.67 0.43 -29.76
C VAL A 294 -2.71 0.92 -30.81
N ASP A 295 -1.43 1.09 -30.45
CA ASP A 295 -0.40 1.62 -31.34
C ASP A 295 0.64 0.55 -31.64
N GLU A 296 1.03 0.45 -32.92
CA GLU A 296 2.08 -0.42 -33.45
C GLU A 296 1.98 -1.91 -33.05
N ILE A 297 0.79 -2.38 -32.67
CA ILE A 297 0.59 -3.72 -32.10
C ILE A 297 0.89 -4.85 -33.08
N ASN A 298 0.86 -4.58 -34.38
CA ASN A 298 1.20 -5.55 -35.42
C ASN A 298 2.68 -5.55 -35.83
N GLN A 299 3.58 -4.81 -35.16
CA GLN A 299 4.99 -4.79 -35.54
C GLN A 299 5.79 -5.99 -35.01
N GLY A 300 6.85 -6.36 -35.74
CA GLY A 300 7.76 -7.45 -35.34
C GLY A 300 7.20 -8.86 -35.58
N MET A 301 6.11 -8.99 -36.34
CA MET A 301 5.48 -10.25 -36.70
C MET A 301 5.62 -10.55 -38.20
N ASP A 302 5.45 -11.81 -38.57
CA ASP A 302 5.38 -12.20 -39.98
C ASP A 302 3.98 -11.89 -40.57
N PRO A 303 3.84 -11.79 -41.90
CA PRO A 303 2.56 -11.43 -42.52
C PRO A 303 1.38 -12.35 -42.16
N ARG A 304 1.67 -13.62 -41.82
CA ARG A 304 0.67 -14.60 -41.40
C ARG A 304 0.11 -14.25 -40.03
N ASN A 305 0.97 -14.07 -39.02
CA ASN A 305 0.52 -13.73 -37.66
C ASN A 305 -0.14 -12.36 -37.58
N GLU A 306 0.36 -11.39 -38.35
CA GLU A 306 -0.24 -10.05 -38.43
C GLU A 306 -1.68 -10.08 -38.95
N ARG A 307 -1.94 -10.87 -40.00
CA ARG A 307 -3.29 -11.01 -40.54
C ARG A 307 -4.22 -11.66 -39.51
N MET A 308 -3.77 -12.72 -38.85
CA MET A 308 -4.55 -13.42 -37.82
C MET A 308 -4.88 -12.48 -36.65
N MET A 309 -3.89 -11.75 -36.15
CA MET A 309 -4.08 -10.79 -35.07
C MET A 309 -5.04 -9.66 -35.48
N HIS A 310 -4.86 -9.08 -36.66
CA HIS A 310 -5.74 -8.03 -37.18
C HIS A 310 -7.19 -8.50 -37.28
N GLU A 311 -7.41 -9.69 -37.86
CA GLU A 311 -8.75 -10.26 -38.00
C GLU A 311 -9.44 -10.44 -36.64
N ARG A 312 -8.74 -10.99 -35.63
CA ARG A 312 -9.28 -11.15 -34.28
C ARG A 312 -9.54 -9.82 -33.59
N MET A 313 -8.67 -8.84 -33.78
CA MET A 313 -8.87 -7.50 -33.22
C MET A 313 -10.08 -6.81 -33.83
N VAL A 314 -10.29 -6.93 -35.14
CA VAL A 314 -11.50 -6.43 -35.82
C VAL A 314 -12.74 -7.13 -35.28
N GLU A 315 -12.71 -8.46 -35.15
CA GLU A 315 -13.83 -9.24 -34.65
C GLU A 315 -14.23 -8.83 -33.22
N ILE A 316 -13.25 -8.61 -32.34
CA ILE A 316 -13.51 -8.21 -30.95
C ILE A 316 -13.94 -6.74 -30.87
N ALA A 317 -13.30 -5.84 -31.61
CA ALA A 317 -13.62 -4.42 -31.58
C ALA A 317 -15.02 -4.12 -32.15
N CYS A 318 -15.50 -4.90 -33.12
CA CYS A 318 -16.76 -4.63 -33.84
C CYS A 318 -17.98 -5.39 -33.29
N ARG A 319 -17.85 -6.13 -32.17
CA ARG A 319 -18.99 -6.76 -31.50
C ARG A 319 -19.96 -5.70 -30.97
N GLU A 320 -21.20 -6.09 -30.71
CA GLU A 320 -22.17 -5.17 -30.11
C GLU A 320 -21.82 -4.88 -28.65
N HIS A 321 -22.08 -3.65 -28.19
CA HIS A 321 -21.79 -3.16 -26.83
C HIS A 321 -20.30 -3.16 -26.45
N THR A 322 -19.40 -2.99 -27.42
CA THR A 322 -17.95 -2.82 -27.18
C THR A 322 -17.54 -1.36 -27.16
N SER A 323 -16.40 -1.08 -26.53
CA SER A 323 -15.77 0.24 -26.48
C SER A 323 -15.23 0.67 -27.85
N GLN A 324 -15.00 1.97 -28.03
CA GLN A 324 -14.35 2.47 -29.25
C GLN A 324 -12.87 2.06 -29.30
N TYR A 325 -12.42 1.48 -30.41
CA TYR A 325 -11.01 1.14 -30.65
C TYR A 325 -10.37 2.09 -31.66
N PHE A 326 -9.20 2.62 -31.31
CA PHE A 326 -8.29 3.30 -32.22
C PHE A 326 -7.09 2.40 -32.46
N LEU A 327 -6.97 1.89 -33.69
CA LEU A 327 -5.80 1.14 -34.12
C LEU A 327 -4.91 2.05 -34.95
N ILE A 328 -3.69 2.24 -34.50
CA ILE A 328 -2.64 2.98 -35.19
C ILE A 328 -1.60 1.97 -35.64
N THR A 329 -1.37 1.91 -36.95
CA THR A 329 -0.36 1.02 -37.50
C THR A 329 0.26 1.63 -38.76
N PRO A 330 1.60 1.59 -38.90
CA PRO A 330 2.24 1.94 -40.16
C PRO A 330 2.17 0.82 -41.20
N LYS A 331 1.68 -0.38 -40.83
CA LYS A 331 1.73 -1.58 -41.66
C LYS A 331 0.34 -1.95 -42.19
N LEU A 332 0.15 -1.77 -43.49
CA LEU A 332 -1.05 -2.13 -44.23
C LEU A 332 -0.76 -3.33 -45.13
N LEU A 333 -1.10 -4.54 -44.65
CA LEU A 333 -1.02 -5.74 -45.49
C LEU A 333 -2.17 -5.75 -46.52
N PRO A 334 -1.92 -6.20 -47.76
CA PRO A 334 -2.99 -6.47 -48.71
C PRO A 334 -3.94 -7.57 -48.19
N GLY A 335 -5.23 -7.45 -48.49
CA GLY A 335 -6.23 -8.48 -48.17
C GLY A 335 -6.52 -8.64 -46.68
N LEU A 336 -6.38 -7.58 -45.88
CA LEU A 336 -6.87 -7.56 -44.50
C LEU A 336 -8.41 -7.55 -44.49
N ARG A 337 -8.98 -8.22 -43.48
CA ARG A 337 -10.42 -8.19 -43.22
C ARG A 337 -10.81 -6.87 -42.58
N TYR A 338 -11.82 -6.20 -43.14
CA TYR A 338 -12.41 -5.00 -42.58
C TYR A 338 -13.89 -5.26 -42.27
N ASP A 339 -14.41 -4.59 -41.25
CA ASP A 339 -15.82 -4.65 -40.85
C ASP A 339 -16.53 -3.33 -41.22
N PRO A 340 -17.82 -3.35 -41.63
CA PRO A 340 -18.57 -2.13 -41.95
C PRO A 340 -18.62 -1.08 -40.83
N LYS A 341 -18.46 -1.49 -39.57
CA LYS A 341 -18.40 -0.57 -38.42
C LYS A 341 -17.06 0.14 -38.28
N MET A 342 -16.06 -0.21 -39.08
CA MET A 342 -14.73 0.40 -39.05
C MET A 342 -14.66 1.67 -39.90
N ARG A 343 -13.84 2.62 -39.44
CA ARG A 343 -13.42 3.78 -40.24
C ARG A 343 -11.91 3.75 -40.40
N ILE A 344 -11.45 3.77 -41.64
CA ILE A 344 -10.02 3.80 -41.98
C ILE A 344 -9.61 5.26 -42.20
N LEU A 345 -8.55 5.69 -41.52
CA LEU A 345 -7.93 7.01 -41.70
C LEU A 345 -6.50 6.81 -42.18
N CYS A 346 -6.26 7.08 -43.46
CA CYS A 346 -4.91 7.03 -44.03
C CYS A 346 -4.22 8.38 -43.84
N ILE A 347 -3.14 8.41 -43.06
CA ILE A 347 -2.30 9.59 -42.88
C ILE A 347 -1.11 9.48 -43.83
N ALA A 348 -1.08 10.35 -44.85
CA ALA A 348 0.05 10.44 -45.77
C ALA A 348 0.91 11.65 -45.39
N SER A 349 2.20 11.41 -45.15
CA SER A 349 3.21 12.43 -44.87
C SER A 349 4.49 12.06 -45.64
N GLY A 350 5.06 12.99 -46.40
CA GLY A 350 6.26 12.74 -47.22
C GLY A 350 6.45 13.74 -48.35
N GLU A 351 7.59 13.62 -49.05
CA GLU A 351 8.03 14.57 -50.09
C GLU A 351 7.08 14.68 -51.30
N PHE A 352 6.25 13.65 -51.52
CA PHE A 352 5.29 13.56 -52.62
C PHE A 352 3.90 14.08 -52.26
N MET A 353 3.71 14.66 -51.07
CA MET A 353 2.45 15.34 -50.72
C MET A 353 2.28 16.61 -51.57
N PRO A 354 1.03 16.99 -51.92
CA PRO A 354 0.78 18.22 -52.65
C PRO A 354 1.36 19.43 -51.91
N ARG A 355 2.27 20.17 -52.56
CA ARG A 355 2.95 21.33 -51.98
C ARG A 355 1.98 22.45 -51.60
N ASP A 356 0.81 22.47 -52.24
CA ASP A 356 -0.24 23.46 -52.05
C ASP A 356 -1.09 23.20 -50.79
N GLY A 357 -0.72 22.20 -49.96
CA GLY A 357 -1.46 21.82 -48.76
C GLY A 357 -2.76 21.05 -49.03
N GLY A 358 -3.00 20.65 -50.29
CA GLY A 358 -4.15 19.85 -50.69
C GLY A 358 -4.12 18.43 -50.11
N LYS A 359 -5.30 17.82 -49.94
CA LYS A 359 -5.40 16.40 -49.55
C LYS A 359 -4.93 15.49 -50.68
N LEU A 360 -4.26 14.39 -50.34
CA LEU A 360 -3.90 13.34 -51.30
C LEU A 360 -5.17 12.70 -51.86
N ASP A 361 -5.31 12.66 -53.19
CA ASP A 361 -6.43 12.01 -53.86
C ASP A 361 -6.16 10.50 -54.04
N PHE A 362 -6.59 9.72 -53.04
CA PHE A 362 -6.47 8.26 -53.05
C PHE A 362 -7.21 7.60 -54.22
N ASN A 363 -8.30 8.17 -54.74
CA ASN A 363 -9.03 7.58 -55.87
C ASN A 363 -8.19 7.64 -57.15
N ARG A 364 -7.52 8.78 -57.37
CA ARG A 364 -6.59 8.94 -58.49
C ARG A 364 -5.39 8.00 -58.35
N CYS A 365 -4.83 7.87 -57.15
CA CYS A 365 -3.75 6.91 -56.89
C CYS A 365 -4.17 5.46 -57.17
N LEU A 366 -5.36 5.06 -56.73
CA LEU A 366 -5.90 3.72 -56.99
C LEU A 366 -6.16 3.47 -58.48
N ALA A 367 -6.64 4.48 -59.22
CA ALA A 367 -6.85 4.39 -60.66
C ALA A 367 -5.54 4.16 -61.41
N VAL A 368 -4.48 4.89 -61.05
CA VAL A 368 -3.13 4.70 -61.60
C VAL A 368 -2.59 3.32 -61.26
N MET A 369 -2.71 2.87 -60.01
CA MET A 369 -2.23 1.57 -59.57
C MET A 369 -2.93 0.41 -60.29
N ARG A 370 -4.25 0.49 -60.50
CA ARG A 370 -5.02 -0.49 -61.29
C ARG A 370 -4.61 -0.48 -62.76
N GLY A 371 -4.36 0.70 -63.34
CA GLY A 371 -3.86 0.84 -64.70
C GLY A 371 -2.47 0.21 -64.90
N MET A 372 -1.58 0.37 -63.93
CA MET A 372 -0.24 -0.25 -63.95
C MET A 372 -0.30 -1.77 -63.78
N ALA A 373 -1.17 -2.29 -62.90
CA ALA A 373 -1.37 -3.72 -62.72
C ALA A 373 -1.96 -4.39 -63.98
N ALA A 374 -2.83 -3.70 -64.71
CA ALA A 374 -3.40 -4.17 -65.97
C ALA A 374 -2.41 -4.12 -67.16
N ALA A 375 -1.37 -3.28 -67.08
CA ALA A 375 -0.33 -3.15 -68.11
C ALA A 375 0.86 -4.11 -67.88
N GLY A 376 0.95 -4.74 -66.71
CA GLY A 376 2.03 -5.66 -66.33
C GLY A 376 1.61 -7.12 -66.17
N ALA A 377 0.38 -7.47 -66.54
CA ALA A 377 -0.17 -8.83 -66.53
C ALA A 377 -0.24 -9.43 -67.93
#